data_AF-W1YJW0-F1
#
_entry.id   AF-W1YJW0-F1
#
_cell.length_a   1.000
_cell.length_b   1.000
_cell.length_c   1.000
_cell.angle_alpha   90.00
_cell.angle_beta   90.00
_cell.angle_gamma   90.00
#
_symmetry.space_group_name_H-M   'P 1'
#
loop_
_entity.id
_entity.type
_entity.pdbx_description
1 polymer ?
#
loop_
_entity_poly.entity_id
_entity_poly.type
_entity_poly.pdbx_seq_one_letter_code
_entity_poly.pdbx_strand_id
1 'polypeptide(L)'
;SGKAVTAAAREGDPAALECYERLGDALGQGLADLAAVLDPEVIVLTGGLTEAGDILLTPVTKAFDQYLTARTRRPQIPVLISASGHG
;
A
#
# COMPACT_ATOMS: atom_id res chain seq x y z
N SER A 1 -16.54 -8.57 4.48
CA SER A 1 -15.55 -9.13 3.52
C SER A 1 -14.66 -7.99 3.03
N GLY A 2 -13.48 -8.28 2.47
CA GLY A 2 -12.60 -7.23 1.92
C GLY A 2 -13.28 -6.35 0.86
N LYS A 3 -14.15 -6.93 0.03
CA LYS A 3 -15.00 -6.19 -0.93
C LYS A 3 -15.96 -5.21 -0.25
N ALA A 4 -16.60 -5.62 0.84
CA ALA A 4 -17.53 -4.75 1.58
C ALA A 4 -16.80 -3.57 2.25
N VAL A 5 -15.61 -3.80 2.82
CA VAL A 5 -14.78 -2.73 3.41
C VAL A 5 -14.30 -1.76 2.31
N THR A 6 -13.94 -2.29 1.14
CA THR A 6 -13.57 -1.49 -0.02
C THR A 6 -14.72 -0.63 -0.52
N ALA A 7 -15.93 -1.18 -0.60
CA ALA A 7 -17.13 -0.43 -0.97
C ALA A 7 -17.41 0.70 0.04
N ALA A 8 -17.41 0.38 1.33
CA ALA A 8 -17.63 1.37 2.39
C ALA A 8 -16.57 2.50 2.38
N ALA A 9 -15.28 2.16 2.17
CA ALA A 9 -14.22 3.15 2.08
C ALA A 9 -14.39 4.07 0.86
N ARG A 10 -14.83 3.53 -0.29
CA ARG A 10 -15.16 4.33 -1.48
C ARG A 10 -16.36 5.26 -1.26
N GLU A 11 -17.28 4.88 -0.38
CA GLU A 11 -18.41 5.71 0.06
C GLU A 11 -18.01 6.75 1.12
N GLY A 12 -16.75 6.74 1.57
CA GLY A 12 -16.21 7.68 2.57
C GLY A 12 -16.50 7.29 4.01
N ASP A 13 -16.85 6.02 4.27
CA ASP A 13 -17.06 5.52 5.63
C ASP A 13 -15.79 5.71 6.48
N PRO A 14 -15.85 6.46 7.60
CA PRO A 14 -14.66 6.76 8.39
C PRO A 14 -13.97 5.53 8.99
N ALA A 15 -14.74 4.52 9.39
CA ALA A 15 -14.18 3.31 9.99
C ALA A 15 -13.48 2.45 8.93
N ALA A 16 -14.02 2.39 7.72
CA ALA A 16 -13.39 1.72 6.59
C ALA A 16 -12.09 2.43 6.16
N LEU A 17 -12.09 3.76 6.11
CA LEU A 17 -10.88 4.55 5.84
C LEU A 17 -9.81 4.35 6.92
N GLU A 18 -10.20 4.34 8.19
CA GLU A 18 -9.26 4.04 9.29
C GLU A 18 -8.66 2.62 9.17
N CYS A 19 -9.46 1.65 8.73
CA CYS A 19 -8.94 0.30 8.45
C CYS A 19 -7.87 0.32 7.36
N TYR A 20 -8.06 1.11 6.29
CA TYR A 20 -7.07 1.25 5.22
C TYR A 20 -5.81 1.99 5.67
N GLU A 21 -5.93 3.02 6.52
CA GLU A 21 -4.77 3.70 7.12
C GLU A 21 -3.93 2.73 7.95
N ARG A 22 -4.57 1.94 8.83
CA ARG A 22 -3.88 0.94 9.66
C ARG A 22 -3.25 -0.18 8.84
N LEU A 23 -3.95 -0.63 7.81
CA LEU A 23 -3.42 -1.62 6.86
C LEU A 23 -2.22 -1.06 6.11
N GLY A 24 -2.32 0.17 5.63
CA GLY A 24 -1.27 0.82 4.87
C GLY A 24 0.00 1.05 5.71
N ASP A 25 -0.15 1.45 6.97
CA ASP A 25 0.98 1.60 7.89
C ASP A 25 1.73 0.28 8.11
N ALA A 26 1.01 -0.77 8.48
CA ALA A 26 1.60 -2.10 8.71
C ALA A 26 2.24 -2.68 7.45
N LEU A 27 1.59 -2.54 6.29
CA LEU A 27 2.10 -3.03 5.02
C LEU A 27 3.33 -2.23 4.57
N GLY A 28 3.29 -0.90 4.66
CA GLY A 28 4.40 -0.04 4.29
C GLY A 28 5.65 -0.31 5.13
N GLN A 29 5.50 -0.57 6.44
CA GLN A 29 6.61 -0.98 7.29
C GLN A 29 7.24 -2.30 6.81
N GLY A 30 6.42 -3.34 6.62
CA GLY A 30 6.92 -4.64 6.17
C GLY A 30 7.60 -4.57 4.79
N LEU A 31 7.07 -3.73 3.89
CA LEU A 31 7.70 -3.47 2.59
C LEU A 31 9.05 -2.77 2.72
N ALA A 32 9.20 -1.81 3.63
CA ALA A 32 10.46 -1.13 3.88
C ALA A 32 11.53 -2.09 4.42
N ASP A 33 11.13 -2.97 5.35
CA ASP A 33 12.00 -4.01 5.89
C ASP A 33 12.46 -4.99 4.79
N LEU A 34 11.54 -5.43 3.93
CA LEU A 34 11.87 -6.28 2.79
C LEU A 34 12.75 -5.55 1.77
N ALA A 35 12.50 -4.28 1.49
CA ALA A 35 13.31 -3.49 0.57
C ALA A 35 14.74 -3.27 1.08
N ALA A 36 14.92 -3.20 2.40
CA ALA A 36 16.24 -3.12 3.01
C ALA A 36 17.08 -4.38 2.74
N VAL A 37 16.44 -5.55 2.63
CA VAL A 37 17.08 -6.87 2.44
C VAL A 37 17.21 -7.26 0.97
N LEU A 38 16.15 -7.04 0.18
CA LEU A 38 16.04 -7.52 -1.20
C LEU A 38 16.52 -6.50 -2.25
N ASP A 39 16.59 -5.23 -1.87
CA ASP A 39 16.92 -4.10 -2.75
C ASP A 39 16.16 -4.11 -4.10
N PRO A 40 14.82 -4.15 -4.09
CA PRO A 40 14.04 -4.26 -5.31
C PRO A 40 13.99 -2.93 -6.07
N GLU A 41 13.90 -3.00 -7.39
CA GLU A 41 13.66 -1.83 -8.24
C GLU A 41 12.18 -1.40 -8.26
N VAL A 42 11.25 -2.31 -7.95
CA VAL A 42 9.80 -2.05 -7.95
C VAL A 42 9.07 -3.01 -7.01
N ILE A 43 7.99 -2.53 -6.40
CA ILE A 43 7.06 -3.32 -5.58
C ILE A 43 5.67 -3.29 -6.24
N VAL A 44 5.07 -4.45 -6.43
CA VAL A 44 3.72 -4.58 -7.02
C VAL A 44 2.78 -5.24 -6.02
N LEU A 45 1.71 -4.52 -5.66
CA LEU A 45 0.63 -4.99 -4.80
C LEU A 45 -0.43 -5.71 -5.63
N THR A 46 -0.91 -6.86 -5.13
CA THR A 46 -1.95 -7.67 -5.76
C THR A 46 -3.01 -8.10 -4.74
N GLY A 47 -4.16 -8.57 -5.22
CA GLY A 47 -5.25 -9.08 -4.38
C GLY A 47 -6.45 -8.14 -4.25
N GLY A 48 -7.57 -8.64 -3.72
CA GLY A 48 -8.87 -7.96 -3.80
C GLY A 48 -9.00 -6.61 -3.07
N LEU A 49 -8.13 -6.30 -2.12
CA LEU A 49 -8.11 -4.97 -1.46
C LEU A 49 -7.44 -3.89 -2.33
N THR A 50 -6.67 -4.29 -3.35
CA THR A 50 -6.07 -3.35 -4.30
C THR A 50 -7.11 -2.67 -5.21
N GLU A 51 -8.34 -3.21 -5.25
CA GLU A 51 -9.49 -2.53 -5.86
C GLU A 51 -9.73 -1.14 -5.23
N ALA A 52 -9.32 -0.90 -3.98
CA ALA A 52 -9.45 0.40 -3.33
C ALA A 52 -8.59 1.51 -3.98
N GLY A 53 -7.64 1.16 -4.85
CA GLY A 53 -6.80 2.12 -5.56
C GLY A 53 -6.01 3.01 -4.59
N ASP A 54 -6.13 4.33 -4.75
CA ASP A 54 -5.42 5.32 -3.96
C ASP A 54 -5.75 5.27 -2.46
N ILE A 55 -6.94 4.77 -2.09
CA ILE A 55 -7.33 4.56 -0.67
C ILE A 55 -6.36 3.60 0.01
N LEU A 56 -5.84 2.59 -0.71
CA LEU A 56 -4.80 1.69 -0.21
C LEU A 56 -3.40 2.22 -0.52
N LEU A 57 -3.17 2.70 -1.76
CA LEU A 57 -1.84 3.03 -2.23
C LEU A 57 -1.23 4.22 -1.48
N THR A 58 -2.04 5.20 -1.12
CA THR A 58 -1.59 6.41 -0.41
C THR A 58 -1.00 6.08 0.98
N PRO A 59 -1.73 5.42 1.90
CA PRO A 59 -1.17 5.11 3.22
C PRO A 59 -0.01 4.12 3.13
N VAL A 60 -0.03 3.16 2.20
CA VAL A 60 1.10 2.23 1.99
C VAL A 60 2.36 2.98 1.56
N THR A 61 2.25 3.85 0.55
CA THR A 61 3.40 4.60 0.03
C THR A 61 3.93 5.55 1.08
N LYS A 62 3.05 6.24 1.82
CA LYS A 62 3.42 7.14 2.91
C LYS A 62 4.15 6.43 4.05
N ALA A 63 3.74 5.20 4.39
CA ALA A 63 4.39 4.41 5.41
C ALA A 63 5.71 3.79 4.93
N PHE A 64 5.72 3.22 3.72
CA PHE A 64 6.93 2.68 3.08
C PHE A 64 8.05 3.72 3.00
N ASP A 65 7.76 4.84 2.34
CA ASP A 65 7.72 6.12 2.99
C ASP A 65 8.63 6.35 4.21
N GLN A 66 7.95 6.69 5.28
CA GLN A 66 8.47 6.89 6.62
C GLN A 66 9.48 5.83 7.12
N TYR A 67 9.28 4.54 6.81
CA TYR A 67 10.09 3.45 7.39
C TYR A 67 11.36 3.11 6.60
N LEU A 68 11.45 3.47 5.31
CA LEU A 68 12.62 3.16 4.51
C LEU A 68 13.85 3.97 4.94
N THR A 69 14.82 3.29 5.56
CA THR A 69 16.08 3.87 6.01
C THR A 69 16.99 4.23 4.81
N ALA A 70 17.77 5.32 4.94
CA ALA A 70 18.76 5.76 3.94
C ALA A 70 18.19 6.17 2.56
N ARG A 71 16.94 6.62 2.50
CA ARG A 71 16.28 7.22 1.30
C ARG A 71 17.15 8.17 0.49
N THR A 72 17.93 9.01 1.15
CA THR A 72 18.77 10.01 0.49
C THR A 72 19.88 9.43 -0.39
N ARG A 73 20.11 8.10 -0.34
CA ARG A 73 21.15 7.39 -1.09
C ARG A 73 20.63 6.30 -2.04
N ARG A 74 19.32 6.03 -2.07
CA ARG A 74 18.73 5.01 -2.95
C ARG A 74 17.84 5.67 -4.01
N PRO A 75 17.79 5.11 -5.24
CA PRO A 75 16.74 5.49 -6.19
C PRO A 75 15.36 5.21 -5.57
N GLN A 76 14.37 6.02 -5.96
CA GLN A 76 13.00 5.86 -5.46
C GLN A 76 12.45 4.50 -5.93
N ILE A 77 11.99 3.67 -4.99
CA ILE A 77 11.36 2.38 -5.27
C ILE A 77 9.86 2.61 -5.46
N PRO A 78 9.31 2.46 -6.67
CA PRO A 78 7.88 2.66 -6.89
C PRO A 78 7.07 1.52 -6.26
N VAL A 79 5.99 1.88 -5.59
CA VAL A 79 4.93 0.95 -5.16
C VAL A 79 3.76 1.09 -6.12
N LEU A 80 3.38 0.00 -6.77
CA LEU A 80 2.34 -0.03 -7.80
C LEU A 80 1.23 -1.01 -7.43
N ILE A 81 0.04 -0.81 -7.98
CA ILE A 81 -1.04 -1.81 -7.96
C ILE A 81 -1.06 -2.54 -9.31
N SER A 82 -1.20 -3.87 -9.27
CA SER A 82 -1.34 -4.66 -10.50
C SER A 82 -2.60 -4.27 -11.27
N ALA A 83 -2.46 -4.11 -12.59
CA ALA A 83 -3.56 -3.75 -13.48
C ALA A 83 -4.63 -4.86 -13.64
N SER A 84 -4.35 -6.10 -13.21
CA SER A 84 -5.29 -7.23 -13.36
C SER A 84 -6.33 -7.26 -12.23
N GLY A 85 -7.28 -6.32 -12.32
CA GLY A 85 -8.54 -6.32 -11.54
C GLY A 85 -9.80 -6.49 -12.41
N HIS A 86 -9.66 -6.96 -13.66
CA HIS A 86 -10.80 -7.22 -14.56
C HIS A 86 -10.70 -8.61 -15.18
N GLY A 87 -11.76 -9.38 -14.93
CA GLY A 87 -12.09 -10.68 -15.47
C GLY A 87 -13.43 -11.10 -14.87
#